data_AF-A0A7G2ERA5-F1
#
_entry.id   AF-A0A7G2ERA5-F1
#
_cell.length_a   1.000
_cell.length_b   1.000
_cell.length_c   1.000
_cell.angle_alpha   90.00
_cell.angle_beta   90.00
_cell.angle_gamma   90.00
#
_symmetry.space_group_name_H-M   'P 1'
#
loop_
_entity.id
_entity.type
_entity.pdbx_description
1 polymer ?
#
loop_
_entity_poly.entity_id
_entity_poly.type
_entity_poly.pdbx_seq_one_letter_code
_entity_poly.pdbx_strand_id
1 'polypeptide(L)'
;MAHYAADCLDAEFESSYGWIECVGLADRSAFDLHAHSEKSGVALVAEEKFAEPKEVEAMNEQEATLESNGEVEYYVSPIKCTVFTLVQNQQFEEAAKFISKELASVGISRKIDITGKM
;
A
#
# COMPACT_ATOMS: atom_id res chain seq x y z
N MET A 1 1.58 -13.18 9.95
CA MET A 1 1.16 -11.77 9.80
C MET A 1 2.24 -10.86 10.36
N ALA A 2 2.69 -9.90 9.58
CA ALA A 2 3.75 -8.98 9.99
C ALA A 2 3.22 -7.88 10.94
N HIS A 3 4.07 -7.38 11.82
CA HIS A 3 3.72 -6.35 12.82
C HIS A 3 3.25 -5.01 12.22
N TYR A 4 3.53 -4.79 10.94
CA TYR A 4 3.20 -3.58 10.20
C TYR A 4 1.92 -3.69 9.35
N ALA A 5 1.22 -4.82 9.44
CA ALA A 5 0.03 -5.10 8.67
C ALA A 5 -1.19 -5.19 9.59
N ALA A 6 -2.24 -4.46 9.24
CA ALA A 6 -3.56 -4.56 9.86
C ALA A 6 -4.27 -5.84 9.40
N ASP A 7 -4.08 -6.22 8.13
CA ASP A 7 -4.55 -7.49 7.59
C ASP A 7 -3.57 -8.03 6.53
N CYS A 8 -3.52 -9.36 6.36
CA CYS A 8 -2.69 -10.03 5.35
C CYS A 8 -3.40 -11.23 4.75
N LEU A 9 -3.40 -11.29 3.42
CA LEU A 9 -3.89 -12.41 2.63
C LEU A 9 -2.74 -13.00 1.82
N ASP A 10 -2.52 -14.30 1.99
CA ASP A 10 -1.52 -15.05 1.24
C ASP A 10 -2.23 -15.84 0.13
N ALA A 11 -1.82 -15.60 -1.12
CA ALA A 11 -2.21 -16.42 -2.25
C ALA A 11 -1.18 -17.53 -2.42
N GLU A 12 -1.59 -18.75 -2.10
CA GLU A 12 -0.75 -19.94 -2.12
C GLU A 12 -1.15 -20.87 -3.27
N PHE A 13 -0.18 -21.66 -3.78
CA PHE A 13 -0.49 -22.82 -4.60
C PHE A 13 0.06 -24.10 -3.99
N GLU A 14 -0.65 -25.20 -4.21
CA GLU A 14 -0.25 -26.53 -3.79
C GLU A 14 0.74 -27.14 -4.80
N SER A 15 1.89 -27.58 -4.31
CA SER A 15 2.93 -28.26 -5.09
C SER A 15 3.29 -29.62 -4.49
N SER A 16 4.16 -30.37 -5.17
CA SER A 16 4.74 -31.61 -4.61
C SER A 16 5.53 -31.40 -3.31
N TYR A 17 5.88 -30.15 -2.99
CA TYR A 17 6.58 -29.76 -1.77
C TYR A 17 5.65 -29.14 -0.71
N GLY A 18 4.33 -29.12 -0.95
CA GLY A 18 3.33 -28.50 -0.08
C GLY A 18 2.78 -27.17 -0.62
N TRP A 19 1.98 -26.51 0.20
CA TRP A 19 1.46 -25.16 -0.05
C TRP A 19 2.59 -24.13 0.06
N ILE A 20 2.70 -23.28 -0.95
CA ILE A 20 3.75 -22.26 -1.05
C ILE A 20 3.10 -20.91 -1.37
N GLU A 21 3.37 -19.90 -0.55
CA GLU A 21 3.00 -18.51 -0.80
C GLU A 21 3.68 -17.99 -2.07
N CYS A 22 2.89 -17.39 -2.94
CA CYS A 22 3.37 -16.83 -4.20
C CYS A 22 3.04 -15.36 -4.38
N VAL A 23 2.00 -14.87 -3.69
CA VAL A 23 1.64 -13.46 -3.59
C VAL A 23 1.13 -13.17 -2.18
N GLY A 24 1.70 -12.17 -1.51
CA GLY A 24 1.15 -11.62 -0.26
C GLY A 24 0.48 -10.27 -0.52
N LEU A 25 -0.77 -10.11 -0.06
CA LEU A 25 -1.49 -8.83 -0.04
C LEU A 25 -1.62 -8.37 1.42
N ALA A 26 -0.91 -7.29 1.77
CA ALA A 26 -0.95 -6.72 3.11
C ALA A 26 -1.64 -5.36 3.11
N ASP A 27 -2.71 -5.21 3.90
CA ASP A 27 -3.20 -3.89 4.30
C ASP A 27 -2.35 -3.39 5.45
N ARG A 28 -1.63 -2.29 5.21
CA ARG A 28 -0.71 -1.67 6.17
C ARG A 28 -1.23 -0.33 6.68
N SER A 29 -2.45 0.06 6.26
CA SER A 29 -3.03 1.38 6.55
C SER A 29 -1.99 2.50 6.36
N ALA A 30 -1.86 3.40 7.33
CA ALA A 30 -0.92 4.52 7.34
C ALA A 30 0.48 4.18 7.85
N PHE A 31 0.77 2.94 8.25
CA PHE A 31 1.96 2.58 9.03
C PHE A 31 3.27 3.04 8.37
N ASP A 32 3.42 2.77 7.06
CA ASP A 32 4.62 3.15 6.31
C ASP A 32 4.85 4.67 6.28
N LEU A 33 3.78 5.43 6.02
CA LEU A 33 3.86 6.89 5.92
C LEU A 33 4.16 7.50 7.28
N HIS A 34 3.55 6.99 8.35
CA HIS A 34 3.80 7.46 9.71
C HIS A 34 5.28 7.24 10.10
N ALA A 35 5.79 6.02 9.95
CA ALA A 35 7.17 5.70 10.26
C ALA A 35 8.18 6.54 9.43
N HIS A 36 7.88 6.78 8.15
CA HIS A 36 8.72 7.64 7.31
C HIS A 36 8.62 9.13 7.68
N SER A 37 7.43 9.62 8.06
CA SER A 37 7.21 10.99 8.52
C SER A 37 8.01 11.27 9.80
N GLU A 38 7.90 10.41 10.81
CA GLU A 38 8.65 10.52 12.07
C GLU A 38 10.17 10.54 11.83
N LYS A 39 10.65 9.69 10.92
CA LYS A 39 12.08 9.58 10.66
C LYS A 39 12.64 10.74 9.86
N SER A 40 11.87 11.24 8.89
CA SER A 40 12.31 12.30 7.97
C SER A 40 12.02 13.72 8.48
N GLY A 41 11.05 13.86 9.40
CA GLY A 41 10.51 15.15 9.82
C GLY A 41 9.69 15.86 8.74
N VAL A 42 9.40 15.19 7.63
CA VAL A 42 8.59 15.71 6.52
C VAL A 42 7.18 15.16 6.67
N ALA A 43 6.18 16.04 6.63
CA ALA A 43 4.79 15.62 6.63
C ALA A 43 4.47 14.86 5.33
N LEU A 44 4.20 13.56 5.45
CA LEU A 44 3.81 12.66 4.35
C LEU A 44 2.30 12.39 4.39
N VAL A 45 1.51 13.46 4.25
CA VAL A 45 0.05 13.46 4.45
C VAL A 45 -0.66 13.98 3.19
N ALA A 46 -1.94 13.62 3.04
CA ALA A 46 -2.78 14.06 1.92
C ALA A 46 -3.99 14.83 2.45
N GLU A 47 -4.28 15.99 1.85
CA GLU A 47 -5.34 16.90 2.28
C GLU A 47 -6.33 17.16 1.16
N GLU A 48 -7.63 17.14 1.46
CA GLU A 48 -8.71 17.55 0.55
C GLU A 48 -9.48 18.73 1.15
N LYS A 49 -9.69 19.78 0.35
CA LYS A 49 -10.49 20.94 0.76
C LYS A 49 -11.96 20.69 0.50
N PHE A 50 -12.76 20.73 1.56
CA PHE A 50 -14.21 20.73 1.43
C PHE A 50 -14.72 22.10 0.96
N ALA A 51 -15.72 22.09 0.08
CA ALA A 51 -16.39 23.31 -0.38
C ALA A 51 -17.16 24.02 0.74
N GLU A 52 -17.67 23.24 1.69
CA GLU A 52 -18.35 23.72 2.90
C GLU A 52 -17.87 22.89 4.10
N PRO A 53 -17.73 23.49 5.29
CA PRO A 53 -17.34 22.76 6.50
C PRO A 53 -18.32 21.61 6.80
N LYS A 54 -17.78 20.42 7.10
CA LYS A 54 -18.56 19.26 7.54
C LYS A 54 -18.10 18.82 8.92
N GLU A 55 -19.04 18.62 9.82
CA GLU A 55 -18.80 17.89 11.06
C GLU A 55 -18.78 16.40 10.74
N VAL A 56 -17.71 15.71 11.13
CA VAL A 56 -17.64 14.23 11.06
C VAL A 56 -17.29 13.69 12.44
N GLU A 57 -17.84 12.53 12.78
CA GLU A 57 -17.48 11.81 14.01
C GLU A 57 -16.21 11.01 13.75
N ALA A 58 -15.18 11.18 14.60
CA ALA A 58 -13.96 10.40 14.53
C ALA A 58 -14.26 8.94 14.89
N MET A 59 -14.13 8.03 13.93
CA MET A 59 -14.17 6.59 14.20
C MET A 59 -12.73 6.09 14.41
N ASN A 60 -12.47 5.61 15.63
CA ASN A 60 -11.28 4.89 16.12
C ASN A 60 -10.11 4.69 15.14
N GLU A 61 -9.01 5.42 15.38
CA GLU A 61 -7.56 5.16 15.16
C GLU A 61 -7.05 4.53 13.84
N GLN A 62 -7.88 4.12 12.89
CA GLN A 62 -7.44 3.62 11.58
C GLN A 62 -7.94 4.44 10.40
N GLU A 63 -8.85 5.38 10.60
CA GLU A 63 -9.26 6.36 9.60
C GLU A 63 -9.49 7.71 10.29
N ALA A 64 -8.63 8.67 9.96
CA ALA A 64 -8.68 10.08 10.34
C ALA A 64 -8.74 10.45 11.83
N THR A 65 -7.60 10.92 12.34
CA THR A 65 -7.55 11.72 13.57
C THR A 65 -8.00 13.15 13.27
N LEU A 66 -9.16 13.52 13.84
CA LEU A 66 -9.59 14.90 13.98
C LEU A 66 -8.72 15.59 15.04
N GLU A 67 -7.86 16.52 14.62
CA GLU A 67 -7.28 17.49 15.55
C GLU A 67 -8.02 18.83 15.48
N SER A 68 -7.83 19.61 16.56
CA SER A 68 -8.67 20.65 17.20
C SER A 68 -9.24 21.81 16.35
N ASN A 69 -9.23 21.70 15.03
CA ASN A 69 -9.49 22.77 14.07
C ASN A 69 -10.61 22.41 13.08
N GLY A 70 -11.14 21.17 13.14
CA GLY A 70 -12.13 20.67 12.19
C GLY A 70 -11.53 20.07 10.90
N GLU A 71 -10.24 19.73 10.90
CA GLU A 71 -9.59 19.04 9.79
C GLU A 71 -9.55 17.52 10.02
N VAL A 72 -9.88 16.76 8.97
CA VAL A 72 -9.96 15.30 8.97
C VAL A 72 -8.81 14.81 8.09
N GLU A 73 -7.78 14.24 8.70
CA GLU A 73 -6.55 13.85 8.00
C GLU A 73 -6.61 12.40 7.53
N TYR A 74 -6.64 12.15 6.22
CA TYR A 74 -6.58 10.79 5.68
C TYR A 74 -5.17 10.46 5.19
N TYR A 75 -4.59 9.38 5.71
CA TYR A 75 -3.30 8.88 5.27
C TYR A 75 -3.45 8.07 3.98
N VAL A 76 -3.14 8.69 2.84
CA VAL A 76 -3.27 8.05 1.52
C VAL A 76 -1.91 7.98 0.85
N SER A 77 -1.32 6.77 0.75
CA SER A 77 -0.04 6.60 0.04
C SER A 77 -0.17 7.01 -1.44
N PRO A 78 0.75 7.85 -1.98
CA PRO A 78 0.81 8.18 -3.40
C PRO A 78 1.01 6.95 -4.30
N ILE A 79 1.66 5.89 -3.78
CA ILE A 79 1.87 4.61 -4.46
C ILE A 79 1.22 3.52 -3.61
N LYS A 80 0.16 2.90 -4.14
CA LYS A 80 -0.61 1.87 -3.42
C LYS A 80 0.07 0.52 -3.36
N CYS A 81 0.88 0.18 -4.37
CA CYS A 81 1.61 -1.08 -4.40
C CYS A 81 2.87 -1.02 -5.26
N THR A 82 3.77 -1.97 -5.04
CA THR A 82 4.95 -2.17 -5.89
C THR A 82 4.94 -3.58 -6.45
N VAL A 83 5.09 -3.71 -7.76
CA VAL A 83 5.26 -5.01 -8.44
C VAL A 83 6.75 -5.22 -8.68
N PHE A 84 7.32 -6.28 -8.13
CA PHE A 84 8.73 -6.60 -8.32
C PHE A 84 8.95 -8.08 -8.64
N THR A 85 10.02 -8.37 -9.37
CA THR A 85 10.41 -9.73 -9.73
C THR A 85 11.48 -10.25 -8.77
N LEU A 86 11.27 -11.42 -8.17
CA LEU A 86 12.24 -12.04 -7.26
C LEU A 86 13.52 -12.53 -7.97
N VAL A 87 13.41 -12.87 -9.25
CA VAL A 87 14.52 -13.40 -10.07
C VAL A 87 14.52 -12.70 -11.43
N GLN A 88 15.71 -12.37 -11.94
CA GLN A 88 15.90 -11.83 -13.29
C GLN A 88 15.68 -12.94 -14.33
N ASN A 89 14.42 -13.09 -14.75
CA ASN A 89 14.00 -14.03 -15.77
C ASN A 89 12.95 -13.36 -16.66
N GLN A 90 13.12 -13.47 -17.98
CA GLN A 90 12.24 -12.85 -18.96
C GLN A 90 10.76 -13.20 -18.74
N GLN A 91 10.43 -14.44 -18.37
CA GLN A 91 9.05 -14.85 -18.12
C GLN A 91 8.44 -14.12 -16.91
N PHE A 92 9.22 -13.94 -15.84
CA PHE A 92 8.75 -13.22 -14.65
C PHE A 92 8.67 -11.72 -14.90
N GLU A 93 9.56 -11.15 -15.71
CA GLU A 93 9.47 -9.74 -16.12
C GLU A 93 8.22 -9.46 -16.96
N GLU A 94 7.87 -10.37 -17.89
CA GLU A 94 6.65 -10.27 -18.68
C GLU A 94 5.41 -10.38 -17.79
N ALA A 95 5.39 -11.30 -16.84
CA ALA A 95 4.32 -11.44 -15.85
C ALA A 95 4.19 -10.18 -14.97
N ALA A 96 5.30 -9.64 -14.46
CA ALA A 96 5.31 -8.41 -13.67
C ALA A 96 4.76 -7.22 -14.47
N LYS A 97 5.18 -7.08 -15.73
CA LYS A 97 4.63 -6.04 -16.63
C LYS A 97 3.12 -6.20 -16.82
N PHE A 98 2.65 -7.43 -17.04
CA PHE A 98 1.23 -7.76 -17.19
C PHE A 98 0.42 -7.39 -15.95
N ILE A 99 0.79 -7.90 -14.77
CA ILE A 99 0.14 -7.60 -13.48
C ILE A 99 0.06 -6.09 -13.28
N SER A 100 1.16 -5.41 -13.54
CA SER A 100 1.22 -3.98 -13.37
C SER A 100 0.26 -3.25 -14.34
N LYS A 101 0.13 -3.70 -15.59
CA LYS A 101 -0.84 -3.13 -16.53
C LYS A 101 -2.28 -3.28 -16.02
N GLU A 102 -2.63 -4.45 -15.48
CA GLU A 102 -3.97 -4.71 -14.92
C GLU A 102 -4.25 -3.85 -13.69
N LEU A 103 -3.28 -3.69 -12.77
CA LEU A 103 -3.43 -2.78 -11.62
C LEU A 103 -3.70 -1.34 -12.06
N ALA A 104 -3.01 -0.88 -13.12
CA ALA A 104 -3.24 0.46 -13.65
C ALA A 104 -4.61 0.59 -14.36
N SER A 105 -5.12 -0.47 -14.99
CA SER A 105 -6.42 -0.45 -15.69
C SER A 105 -7.60 -0.28 -14.73
N VAL A 106 -7.46 -0.76 -13.49
CA VAL A 106 -8.45 -0.59 -12.41
C VAL A 106 -8.20 0.67 -11.54
N GLY A 107 -7.25 1.52 -11.91
CA GLY A 107 -6.98 2.80 -11.24
C GLY A 107 -6.07 2.73 -10.01
N ILE A 108 -5.35 1.62 -9.78
CA ILE A 108 -4.43 1.48 -8.65
C ILE A 108 -3.07 2.11 -9.01
N SER A 109 -2.64 3.12 -8.25
CA SER A 109 -1.30 3.71 -8.42
C SER A 109 -0.22 2.73 -7.96
N ARG A 110 0.83 2.56 -8.77
CA ARG A 110 1.83 1.52 -8.54
C ARG A 110 3.23 1.88 -9.02
N LYS A 111 4.23 1.23 -8.44
CA LYS A 111 5.62 1.21 -8.95
C LYS A 111 5.94 -0.18 -9.49
N ILE A 112 6.82 -0.25 -10.48
CA ILE A 112 7.37 -1.52 -10.97
C ILE A 112 8.88 -1.52 -10.78
N ASP A 113 9.43 -2.59 -10.22
CA ASP A 113 10.87 -2.82 -10.10
C ASP A 113 11.25 -4.20 -10.66
N ILE A 114 11.78 -4.19 -11.88
CA ILE A 114 12.31 -5.37 -12.57
C ILE A 114 13.84 -5.37 -12.62
N THR A 115 14.49 -4.49 -11.87
CA THR A 115 15.95 -4.32 -11.96
C THR A 115 16.70 -5.41 -11.19
N GLY A 116 16.04 -6.10 -10.25
CA GLY A 116 16.65 -7.10 -9.38
C GLY A 116 17.73 -6.54 -8.45
N LYS A 117 17.79 -5.22 -8.29
CA LYS A 117 18.69 -4.54 -7.35
C LYS A 117 17.90 -4.18 -6.10
N MET A 118 17.98 -5.05 -5.09
CA MET A 118 17.68 -4.65 -3.71
C MET A 118 18.82 -3.78 -3.17
#